data_AF-A0AAF0L0G6-F1
#
_entry.id   AF-A0AAF0L0G6-F1
#
_cell.length_a   1.000
_cell.length_b   1.000
_cell.length_c   1.000
_cell.angle_alpha   90.00
_cell.angle_beta   90.00
_cell.angle_gamma   90.00
#
_symmetry.space_group_name_H-M   'P 1'
#
loop_
_entity.id
_entity.type
_entity.pdbx_description
1 polymer ?
#
loop_
_entity_poly.entity_id
_entity_poly.type
_entity_poly.pdbx_seq_one_letter_code
_entity_poly.pdbx_strand_id
1 'polypeptide(L)'
;MTTTTDLAARLRELPDDALERLVLARALPAAALGESGPQHIADFFDLAEALRTDDAVDAAIERLPRRTLVALRDGGSPEDLAPAVALGLVAEDGAVDDAVAARLAARPGLVPDGPGGPAPARPAPATPQDPGDGADDARTRAAGAEHAFETLTVLAELLHAADAGAVREVAKGGIGAPLARQLAERTGADAAVVPDRLALLDRVGAAHPEDGSWKVSERGRAWLRSSWPDRWASLVHDWRRALAPAVVEVLDLAEDDLTDLVATGRWAYPAGSRWLDAALLDAAGTARVLGLAVDGRLTSTGCALLGDDPDAARAAADADLPGTVDGVYLQPDLTVIAPGPLSPVDDDDLRAVADLEAPGLAARYRVSEDSIRRALRAGRTRDEVLALFTRLGATDVPQPLTYLVDQVATRDGSVVVGRGEGDLGSVVHGTPEQLDLIGVDAELRQLAWERPDLTTLVTKYPPHVVASALEDQRYPAVLAADARPEARSGPPVRRRTPSRSPGQAAHALVQRLRLTTERGDAEPEQEWMARQIDMAVRGRTPVRVTVRMPDGSERPFSIVPTSVAAGRVRGKDTAVDVERTLPLSLVVAIESDA
;
A
#
# COMPACT_ATOMS: atom_id res chain seq x y z
N MET A 1 -3.93 39.24 8.82
CA MET A 1 -4.90 38.19 8.47
C MET A 1 -4.52 37.72 7.08
N THR A 2 -4.10 36.46 6.92
CA THR A 2 -3.79 35.98 5.56
C THR A 2 -5.09 35.74 4.83
N THR A 3 -5.27 36.38 3.69
CA THR A 3 -6.43 36.26 2.79
C THR A 3 -6.24 35.10 1.81
N THR A 4 -7.28 34.76 1.04
CA THR A 4 -7.17 33.75 -0.05
C THR A 4 -6.03 34.07 -1.02
N THR A 5 -5.80 35.36 -1.29
CA THR A 5 -4.67 35.85 -2.08
C THR A 5 -3.34 35.47 -1.46
N ASP A 6 -3.15 35.76 -0.17
CA ASP A 6 -1.88 35.54 0.52
C ASP A 6 -1.56 34.04 0.59
N LEU A 7 -2.59 33.20 0.73
CA LEU A 7 -2.43 31.76 0.61
C LEU A 7 -2.05 31.34 -0.82
N ALA A 8 -2.73 31.84 -1.85
CA ALA A 8 -2.42 31.51 -3.25
C ALA A 8 -1.00 31.90 -3.66
N ALA A 9 -0.51 33.07 -3.21
CA ALA A 9 0.87 33.50 -3.44
C ALA A 9 1.88 32.55 -2.79
N ARG A 10 1.69 32.18 -1.52
CA ARG A 10 2.55 31.23 -0.81
C ARG A 10 2.55 29.84 -1.47
N LEU A 11 1.37 29.32 -1.86
CA LEU A 11 1.26 28.04 -2.54
C LEU A 11 2.03 28.01 -3.86
N ARG A 12 2.10 29.14 -4.56
CA ARG A 12 2.87 29.27 -5.81
C ARG A 12 4.37 29.16 -5.56
N GLU A 13 4.87 29.68 -4.44
CA GLU A 13 6.29 29.66 -4.07
C GLU A 13 6.78 28.31 -3.52
N LEU A 14 5.87 27.45 -3.05
CA LEU A 14 6.23 26.12 -2.56
C LEU A 14 6.89 25.26 -3.64
N PRO A 15 7.94 24.49 -3.32
CA PRO A 15 8.44 23.42 -4.17
C PRO A 15 7.35 22.40 -4.53
N ASP A 16 7.45 21.77 -5.70
CA ASP A 16 6.45 20.82 -6.19
C ASP A 16 6.21 19.66 -5.22
N ASP A 17 7.27 19.11 -4.63
CA ASP A 17 7.18 18.03 -3.66
C ASP A 17 6.47 18.47 -2.36
N ALA A 18 6.69 19.72 -1.92
CA ALA A 18 6.01 20.30 -0.76
C ALA A 18 4.52 20.54 -1.05
N LEU A 19 4.20 21.02 -2.24
CA LEU A 19 2.83 21.25 -2.68
C LEU A 19 2.06 19.94 -2.85
N GLU A 20 2.69 18.90 -3.42
CA GLU A 20 2.11 17.56 -3.50
C GLU A 20 1.82 16.98 -2.11
N ARG A 21 2.78 17.09 -1.18
CA ARG A 21 2.58 16.67 0.22
C ARG A 21 1.42 17.41 0.87
N LEU A 22 1.31 18.72 0.66
CA LEU A 22 0.20 19.52 1.19
C LEU A 22 -1.15 19.05 0.63
N VAL A 23 -1.26 18.89 -0.70
CA VAL A 23 -2.50 18.42 -1.35
C VAL A 23 -2.92 17.05 -0.81
N LEU A 24 -1.96 16.14 -0.63
CA LEU A 24 -2.20 14.83 -0.04
C LEU A 24 -2.67 14.91 1.41
N ALA A 25 -1.99 15.71 2.23
CA ALA A 25 -2.31 15.87 3.65
C ALA A 25 -3.69 16.52 3.86
N ARG A 26 -4.10 17.40 2.94
CA ARG A 26 -5.39 18.11 2.96
C ARG A 26 -6.58 17.29 2.46
N ALA A 27 -6.33 16.11 1.88
CA ALA A 27 -7.34 15.13 1.48
C ALA A 27 -8.54 15.75 0.73
N LEU A 28 -8.27 16.66 -0.21
CA LEU A 28 -9.31 17.34 -0.99
C LEU A 28 -10.17 16.33 -1.77
N PRO A 29 -11.48 16.60 -1.99
CA PRO A 29 -12.37 15.70 -2.71
C PRO A 29 -11.83 15.35 -4.10
N ALA A 30 -12.01 14.10 -4.55
CA ALA A 30 -11.55 13.65 -5.87
C ALA A 30 -12.11 14.50 -7.03
N ALA A 31 -13.32 15.06 -6.87
CA ALA A 31 -13.91 15.98 -7.82
C ALA A 31 -13.10 17.28 -8.00
N ALA A 32 -12.41 17.75 -6.95
CA ALA A 32 -11.56 18.93 -7.00
C ALA A 32 -10.23 18.67 -7.72
N LEU A 33 -9.69 17.46 -7.57
CA LEU A 33 -8.44 17.01 -8.22
C LEU A 33 -8.65 16.61 -9.70
N GLY A 34 -9.90 16.48 -10.14
CA GLY A 34 -10.27 16.12 -11.51
C GLY A 34 -9.72 17.09 -12.56
N GLU A 35 -9.66 16.64 -13.82
CA GLU A 35 -9.20 17.47 -14.95
C GLU A 35 -10.26 18.45 -15.45
N SER A 36 -11.53 18.22 -15.11
CA SER A 36 -12.67 19.04 -15.54
C SER A 36 -13.84 18.85 -14.58
N GLY A 37 -14.67 19.87 -14.44
CA GLY A 37 -15.88 19.83 -13.62
C GLY A 37 -16.11 21.14 -12.86
N PRO A 38 -17.30 21.29 -12.23
CA PRO A 38 -17.67 22.53 -11.54
C PRO A 38 -16.83 22.82 -10.28
N GLN A 39 -16.18 21.79 -9.72
CA GLN A 39 -15.33 21.89 -8.53
C GLN A 39 -13.84 21.75 -8.86
N HIS A 40 -13.47 21.61 -10.14
CA HIS A 40 -12.08 21.37 -10.51
C HIS A 40 -11.20 22.57 -10.18
N ILE A 41 -9.98 22.31 -9.71
CA ILE A 41 -8.99 23.32 -9.43
C ILE A 41 -8.23 23.65 -10.73
N ALA A 42 -8.38 24.88 -11.23
CA ALA A 42 -7.72 25.33 -12.46
C ALA A 42 -6.39 26.04 -12.19
N ASP A 43 -6.30 26.77 -11.08
CA ASP A 43 -5.12 27.56 -10.71
C ASP A 43 -4.90 27.62 -9.17
N PHE A 44 -3.83 28.32 -8.76
CA PHE A 44 -3.44 28.45 -7.35
C PHE A 44 -4.48 29.18 -6.49
N PHE A 45 -5.32 30.02 -7.10
CA PHE A 45 -6.38 30.71 -6.38
C PHE A 45 -7.53 29.76 -6.06
N ASP A 46 -7.95 28.96 -7.04
CA ASP A 46 -8.96 27.91 -6.82
C ASP A 46 -8.48 26.90 -5.77
N LEU A 47 -7.19 26.56 -5.76
CA LEU A 47 -6.60 25.71 -4.73
C LEU A 47 -6.68 26.36 -3.35
N ALA A 48 -6.32 27.64 -3.23
CA ALA A 48 -6.41 28.39 -1.97
C ALA A 48 -7.86 28.49 -1.48
N GLU A 49 -8.84 28.72 -2.36
CA GLU A 49 -10.25 28.77 -2.02
C GLU A 49 -10.76 27.40 -1.55
N ALA A 50 -10.40 26.32 -2.26
CA ALA A 50 -10.74 24.95 -1.86
C ALA A 50 -10.19 24.59 -0.48
N LEU A 51 -8.95 25.00 -0.17
CA LEU A 51 -8.30 24.79 1.14
C LEU A 51 -8.91 25.64 2.26
N ARG A 52 -9.58 26.74 1.94
CA ARG A 52 -10.20 27.65 2.93
C ARG A 52 -11.69 27.40 3.17
N THR A 53 -12.29 26.41 2.51
CA THR A 53 -13.67 25.99 2.82
C THR A 53 -13.76 25.49 4.26
N ASP A 54 -14.90 25.76 4.93
CA ASP A 54 -15.15 25.33 6.31
C ASP A 54 -14.87 23.83 6.51
N ASP A 55 -15.34 22.98 5.60
CA ASP A 55 -15.12 21.53 5.66
C ASP A 55 -13.64 21.16 5.51
N ALA A 56 -12.90 21.82 4.62
CA ALA A 56 -11.47 21.53 4.42
C ALA A 56 -10.64 21.99 5.63
N VAL A 57 -10.94 23.17 6.18
CA VAL A 57 -10.28 23.68 7.39
C VAL A 57 -10.59 22.79 8.58
N ASP A 58 -11.84 22.37 8.75
CA ASP A 58 -12.25 21.44 9.80
C ASP A 58 -11.50 20.11 9.69
N ALA A 59 -11.51 19.50 8.51
CA ALA A 59 -10.79 18.25 8.28
C ALA A 59 -9.29 18.36 8.58
N ALA A 60 -8.67 19.52 8.32
CA ALA A 60 -7.26 19.76 8.68
C ALA A 60 -7.05 19.96 10.19
N ILE A 61 -7.94 20.70 10.86
CA ILE A 61 -7.92 20.88 12.33
C ILE A 61 -8.08 19.52 13.04
N GLU A 62 -8.93 18.64 12.51
CA GLU A 62 -9.12 17.26 13.02
C GLU A 62 -7.84 16.40 12.95
N ARG A 63 -6.81 16.83 12.19
CA ARG A 63 -5.49 16.16 12.10
C ARG A 63 -4.44 16.78 13.01
N LEU A 64 -4.73 17.86 13.73
CA LEU A 64 -3.73 18.54 14.55
C LEU A 64 -3.58 17.88 15.93
N PRO A 65 -2.34 17.69 16.40
CA PRO A 65 -2.11 17.24 17.76
C PRO A 65 -2.46 18.35 18.76
N ARG A 66 -2.70 17.93 20.01
CA ARG A 66 -3.06 18.78 21.14
C ARG A 66 -2.15 20.01 21.27
N ARG A 67 -0.84 19.81 21.23
CA ARG A 67 0.16 20.88 21.35
C ARG A 67 -0.04 21.97 20.31
N THR A 68 -0.34 21.59 19.07
CA THR A 68 -0.54 22.51 17.96
C THR A 68 -1.86 23.27 18.09
N LEU A 69 -2.94 22.61 18.52
CA LEU A 69 -4.21 23.31 18.78
C LEU A 69 -4.07 24.39 19.87
N VAL A 70 -3.29 24.12 20.91
CA VAL A 70 -3.01 25.09 21.98
C VAL A 70 -2.13 26.22 21.46
N ALA A 71 -1.08 25.91 20.69
CA ALA A 71 -0.21 26.91 20.08
C ALA A 71 -0.96 27.85 19.11
N LEU A 72 -1.97 27.34 18.40
CA LEU A 72 -2.83 28.17 17.54
C LEU A 72 -3.66 29.19 18.33
N ARG A 73 -4.02 28.90 19.58
CA ARG A 73 -4.80 29.80 20.45
C ARG A 73 -3.91 30.78 21.20
N ASP A 74 -2.84 30.28 21.82
CA ASP A 74 -2.05 31.02 22.81
C ASP A 74 -0.75 31.59 22.22
N GLY A 75 -0.42 31.23 20.98
CA GLY A 75 0.93 31.35 20.44
C GLY A 75 1.82 30.19 20.92
N GLY A 76 2.79 29.79 20.11
CA GLY A 76 3.69 28.68 20.42
C GLY A 76 5.02 28.80 19.69
N SER A 77 5.92 27.85 19.95
CA SER A 77 7.18 27.77 19.22
C SER A 77 6.95 27.39 17.75
N PRO A 78 7.91 27.66 16.85
CA PRO A 78 7.84 27.15 15.47
C PRO A 78 7.65 25.64 15.38
N GLU A 79 8.16 24.87 16.36
CA GLU A 79 7.98 23.42 16.44
C GLU A 79 6.52 23.05 16.77
N ASP A 80 5.89 23.76 17.70
CA ASP A 80 4.48 23.52 18.06
C ASP A 80 3.53 23.82 16.91
N LEU A 81 3.85 24.83 16.09
CA LEU A 81 3.07 25.23 14.92
C LEU A 81 3.41 24.45 13.65
N ALA A 82 4.52 23.71 13.61
CA ALA A 82 4.99 23.00 12.42
C ALA A 82 3.92 22.10 11.77
N PRO A 83 3.10 21.32 12.52
CA PRO A 83 2.02 20.54 11.91
C PRO A 83 0.95 21.40 11.23
N ALA A 84 0.63 22.57 11.79
CA ALA A 84 -0.32 23.51 11.19
C ALA A 84 0.26 24.22 9.96
N VAL A 85 1.55 24.54 9.97
CA VAL A 85 2.28 25.05 8.80
C VAL A 85 2.28 24.02 7.67
N ALA A 86 2.56 22.74 7.98
CA ALA A 86 2.54 21.65 7.00
C ALA A 86 1.15 21.42 6.35
N LEU A 87 0.07 21.82 7.04
CA LEU A 87 -1.31 21.79 6.53
C LEU A 87 -1.76 23.13 5.93
N GLY A 88 -0.86 24.11 5.78
CA GLY A 88 -1.16 25.43 5.22
C GLY A 88 -2.15 26.25 6.06
N LEU A 89 -2.32 25.93 7.34
CA LEU A 89 -3.21 26.63 8.28
C LEU A 89 -2.56 27.88 8.88
N VAL A 90 -1.22 27.90 8.89
CA VAL A 90 -0.38 28.96 9.45
C VAL A 90 0.75 29.23 8.46
N ALA A 91 1.13 30.49 8.32
CA ALA A 91 2.32 30.89 7.58
C ALA A 91 3.61 30.53 8.32
N GLU A 92 4.75 30.49 7.61
CA GLU A 92 6.04 30.18 8.24
C GLU A 92 6.47 31.20 9.30
N ASP A 93 5.98 32.44 9.19
CA ASP A 93 6.17 33.50 10.19
C ASP A 93 5.24 33.38 11.42
N GLY A 94 4.40 32.34 11.47
CA GLY A 94 3.44 32.09 12.55
C GLY A 94 2.09 32.78 12.37
N ALA A 95 1.84 33.51 11.26
CA ALA A 95 0.55 34.13 11.02
C ALA A 95 -0.54 33.09 10.73
N VAL A 96 -1.56 33.03 11.58
CA VAL A 96 -2.71 32.13 11.43
C VAL A 96 -3.66 32.66 10.35
N ASP A 97 -4.15 31.76 9.51
CA ASP A 97 -5.13 32.10 8.48
C ASP A 97 -6.48 32.51 9.10
N ASP A 98 -7.11 33.54 8.53
CA ASP A 98 -8.35 34.11 9.08
C ASP A 98 -9.52 33.13 9.05
N ALA A 99 -9.60 32.28 8.03
CA ALA A 99 -10.58 31.20 7.99
C ALA A 99 -10.34 30.23 9.16
N VAL A 100 -9.08 29.89 9.44
CA VAL A 100 -8.70 29.01 10.55
C VAL A 100 -9.04 29.63 11.90
N ALA A 101 -8.68 30.91 12.11
CA ALA A 101 -8.99 31.64 13.33
C ALA A 101 -10.50 31.71 13.58
N ALA A 102 -11.31 31.98 12.54
CA ALA A 102 -12.77 31.99 12.63
C ALA A 102 -13.33 30.61 13.03
N ARG A 103 -12.81 29.53 12.42
CA ARG A 103 -13.23 28.15 12.72
C ARG A 103 -12.86 27.70 14.14
N LEU A 104 -11.73 28.16 14.70
CA LEU A 104 -11.35 27.90 16.09
C LEU A 104 -12.20 28.70 17.07
N ALA A 105 -12.44 29.99 16.79
CA ALA A 105 -13.27 30.86 17.62
C ALA A 105 -14.73 30.36 17.71
N ALA A 106 -15.26 29.77 16.63
CA ALA A 106 -16.58 29.15 16.61
C ALA A 106 -16.69 27.88 17.47
N ARG A 107 -15.58 27.28 17.89
CA ARG A 107 -15.52 25.99 18.61
C ARG A 107 -14.54 26.04 19.79
N PRO A 108 -14.82 26.85 20.83
CA PRO A 108 -13.90 27.03 21.95
C PRO A 108 -13.61 25.72 22.71
N GLY A 109 -14.56 24.76 22.71
CA GLY A 109 -14.37 23.45 23.35
C GLY A 109 -13.46 22.47 22.61
N LEU A 110 -12.96 22.83 21.42
CA LEU A 110 -12.04 22.01 20.63
C LEU A 110 -10.58 22.20 21.06
N VAL A 111 -10.23 23.37 21.61
CA VAL A 111 -8.88 23.69 22.05
C VAL A 111 -8.74 23.37 23.55
N PRO A 112 -7.86 22.43 23.95
CA PRO A 112 -7.70 22.09 25.36
C PRO A 112 -7.12 23.23 26.20
N ASP A 113 -7.26 23.15 27.52
CA ASP A 113 -6.80 24.20 28.44
C ASP A 113 -5.27 24.40 28.43
N GLY A 114 -4.49 23.38 28.08
CA GLY A 114 -3.03 23.47 28.02
C GLY A 114 -2.38 22.42 27.13
N PRO A 115 -1.10 22.64 26.74
CA PRO A 115 -0.39 21.80 25.76
C PRO A 115 -0.06 20.41 26.32
N GLY A 116 -0.14 20.25 27.65
CA GLY A 116 -0.01 18.99 28.37
C GLY A 116 -0.97 18.89 29.57
N GLY A 117 -0.94 17.74 30.24
CA GLY A 117 -1.77 17.34 31.37
C GLY A 117 -1.56 15.84 31.64
N PRO A 118 -2.04 15.25 32.74
CA PRO A 118 -2.02 13.80 32.85
C PRO A 118 -2.79 13.22 31.67
N ALA A 119 -2.15 12.28 30.94
CA ALA A 119 -2.89 11.38 30.07
C ALA A 119 -4.05 10.76 30.90
N PRO A 120 -5.16 10.32 30.28
CA PRO A 120 -6.23 9.63 31.00
C PRO A 120 -5.63 8.62 31.97
N ALA A 121 -6.07 8.69 33.23
CA ALA A 121 -5.48 7.91 34.32
C ALA A 121 -5.52 6.42 33.94
N ARG A 122 -4.36 5.89 33.56
CA ARG A 122 -4.21 4.47 33.26
C ARG A 122 -4.35 3.72 34.57
N PRO A 123 -4.94 2.51 34.58
CA PRO A 123 -4.67 1.57 35.65
C PRO A 123 -3.15 1.50 35.81
N ALA A 124 -2.62 1.66 37.02
CA ALA A 124 -1.19 1.48 37.22
C ALA A 124 -0.81 0.10 36.64
N PRO A 125 0.26 -0.01 35.82
CA PRO A 125 0.71 -1.33 35.40
C PRO A 125 0.87 -2.14 36.68
N ALA A 126 0.27 -3.34 36.71
CA ALA A 126 0.47 -4.26 37.81
C ALA A 126 1.97 -4.37 37.98
N THR A 127 2.49 -3.85 39.10
CA THR A 127 3.92 -3.94 39.36
C THR A 127 4.21 -5.43 39.42
N PRO A 128 5.24 -5.95 38.73
CA PRO A 128 5.56 -7.36 38.82
C PRO A 128 6.01 -7.60 40.27
N GLN A 129 5.11 -8.08 41.12
CA GLN A 129 5.34 -8.23 42.54
C GLN A 129 5.58 -9.71 42.90
N ASP A 130 5.40 -10.64 41.96
CA ASP A 130 5.50 -12.08 42.25
C ASP A 130 6.32 -12.87 41.20
N PRO A 131 7.00 -13.96 41.61
CA PRO A 131 7.66 -14.89 40.68
C PRO A 131 6.72 -15.53 39.64
N GLY A 132 5.40 -15.38 39.79
CA GLY A 132 4.39 -15.80 38.81
C GLY A 132 4.33 -14.93 37.56
N ASP A 133 4.79 -13.68 37.62
CA ASP A 133 4.70 -12.71 36.51
C ASP A 133 5.55 -13.14 35.29
N GLY A 134 6.67 -13.83 35.52
CA GLY A 134 7.49 -14.38 34.43
C GLY A 134 6.85 -15.58 33.71
N ALA A 135 6.04 -16.37 34.43
CA ALA A 135 5.29 -17.47 33.83
C ALA A 135 4.08 -16.98 33.03
N ASP A 136 3.44 -15.90 33.50
CA ASP A 136 2.35 -15.25 32.79
C ASP A 136 2.84 -14.46 31.56
N ASP A 137 4.01 -13.81 31.61
CA ASP A 137 4.66 -13.22 30.43
C ASP A 137 5.02 -14.29 29.39
N ALA A 138 5.60 -15.42 29.80
CA ALA A 138 5.90 -16.52 28.88
C ALA A 138 4.64 -17.10 28.22
N ARG A 139 3.53 -17.22 28.96
CA ARG A 139 2.24 -17.68 28.41
C ARG A 139 1.66 -16.65 27.43
N THR A 140 1.78 -15.37 27.74
CA THR A 140 1.32 -14.26 26.90
C THR A 140 2.12 -14.20 25.60
N ARG A 141 3.45 -14.33 25.67
CA ARG A 141 4.31 -14.46 24.49
C ARG A 141 3.94 -15.67 23.63
N ALA A 142 3.76 -16.84 24.23
CA ALA A 142 3.37 -18.05 23.50
C ALA A 142 2.02 -17.88 22.78
N ALA A 143 1.03 -17.27 23.45
CA ALA A 143 -0.27 -16.97 22.84
C ALA A 143 -0.14 -15.98 21.66
N GLY A 144 0.69 -14.94 21.82
CA GLY A 144 1.00 -14.00 20.73
C GLY A 144 1.68 -14.67 19.54
N ALA A 145 2.66 -15.53 19.80
CA ALA A 145 3.38 -16.28 18.77
C ALA A 145 2.47 -17.27 18.02
N GLU A 146 1.53 -17.92 18.70
CA GLU A 146 0.52 -18.78 18.08
C GLU A 146 -0.38 -17.98 17.12
N HIS A 147 -0.90 -16.83 17.56
CA HIS A 147 -1.70 -15.94 16.71
C HIS A 147 -0.91 -15.41 15.50
N ALA A 148 0.37 -15.07 15.71
CA ALA A 148 1.25 -14.66 14.63
C ALA A 148 1.45 -15.79 13.63
N PHE A 149 1.79 -16.99 14.08
CA PHE A 149 2.03 -18.14 13.21
C PHE A 149 0.80 -18.50 12.36
N GLU A 150 -0.39 -18.53 12.96
CA GLU A 150 -1.65 -18.72 12.24
C GLU A 150 -1.86 -17.64 11.18
N THR A 151 -1.69 -16.37 11.54
CA THR A 151 -1.87 -15.25 10.62
C THR A 151 -0.87 -15.28 9.48
N LEU A 152 0.41 -15.52 9.75
CA LEU A 152 1.46 -15.62 8.74
C LEU A 152 1.16 -16.76 7.75
N THR A 153 0.66 -17.88 8.26
CA THR A 153 0.24 -19.03 7.43
C THR A 153 -0.91 -18.65 6.50
N VAL A 154 -1.96 -17.99 7.03
CA VAL A 154 -3.09 -17.52 6.22
C VAL A 154 -2.64 -16.52 5.15
N LEU A 155 -1.78 -15.57 5.51
CA LEU A 155 -1.26 -14.58 4.56
C LEU A 155 -0.43 -15.22 3.44
N ALA A 156 0.41 -16.21 3.77
CA ALA A 156 1.17 -16.97 2.78
C ALA A 156 0.26 -17.72 1.80
N GLU A 157 -0.78 -18.40 2.30
CA GLU A 157 -1.74 -19.10 1.43
C GLU A 157 -2.54 -18.16 0.52
N LEU A 158 -2.92 -16.99 1.03
CA LEU A 158 -3.61 -15.98 0.22
C LEU A 158 -2.69 -15.40 -0.86
N LEU A 159 -1.40 -15.21 -0.57
CA LEU A 159 -0.41 -14.81 -1.56
C LEU A 159 -0.21 -15.88 -2.64
N HIS A 160 -0.08 -17.15 -2.27
CA HIS A 160 -0.01 -18.24 -3.25
C HIS A 160 -1.28 -18.34 -4.10
N ALA A 161 -2.46 -18.13 -3.50
CA ALA A 161 -3.72 -18.10 -4.24
C ALA A 161 -3.81 -16.91 -5.21
N ALA A 162 -3.31 -15.74 -4.81
CA ALA A 162 -3.25 -14.56 -5.66
C ALA A 162 -2.25 -14.75 -6.81
N ASP A 163 -1.06 -15.32 -6.55
CA ASP A 163 -0.05 -15.59 -7.58
C ASP A 163 -0.56 -16.60 -8.62
N ALA A 164 -1.34 -17.58 -8.19
CA ALA A 164 -2.03 -18.52 -9.07
C ALA A 164 -3.24 -17.92 -9.83
N GLY A 165 -3.55 -16.63 -9.65
CA GLY A 165 -4.67 -15.95 -10.29
C GLY A 165 -6.06 -16.39 -9.78
N ALA A 166 -6.13 -17.02 -8.61
CA ALA A 166 -7.37 -17.56 -8.05
C ALA A 166 -8.23 -16.51 -7.33
N VAL A 167 -7.66 -15.34 -7.01
CA VAL A 167 -8.35 -14.29 -6.25
C VAL A 167 -8.85 -13.21 -7.21
N ARG A 168 -10.18 -13.18 -7.43
CA ARG A 168 -10.85 -12.24 -8.34
C ARG A 168 -11.84 -11.36 -7.60
N GLU A 169 -11.89 -10.08 -7.99
CA GLU A 169 -12.80 -9.12 -7.40
C GLU A 169 -14.19 -9.14 -8.05
N VAL A 170 -15.19 -8.77 -7.26
CA VAL A 170 -16.52 -8.46 -7.79
C VAL A 170 -16.56 -7.03 -8.34
N ALA A 171 -17.53 -6.72 -9.20
CA ALA A 171 -17.64 -5.41 -9.84
C ALA A 171 -17.76 -4.22 -8.87
N LYS A 172 -18.14 -4.46 -7.61
CA LYS A 172 -18.27 -3.44 -6.55
C LYS A 172 -17.02 -3.34 -5.64
N GLY A 173 -15.93 -4.02 -5.98
CA GLY A 173 -14.71 -4.12 -5.17
C GLY A 173 -14.75 -5.27 -4.16
N GLY A 174 -13.57 -5.74 -3.76
CA GLY A 174 -13.42 -6.86 -2.82
C GLY A 174 -13.82 -8.21 -3.43
N ILE A 175 -13.84 -9.26 -2.59
CA ILE A 175 -14.15 -10.63 -3.01
C ILE A 175 -15.59 -11.03 -2.68
N GLY A 176 -16.18 -11.90 -3.51
CA GLY A 176 -17.52 -12.45 -3.24
C GLY A 176 -17.52 -13.50 -2.14
N ALA A 177 -18.63 -13.62 -1.40
CA ALA A 177 -18.79 -14.62 -0.33
C ALA A 177 -18.49 -16.08 -0.73
N PRO A 178 -18.79 -16.56 -1.96
CA PRO A 178 -18.37 -17.91 -2.37
C PRO A 178 -16.85 -18.08 -2.43
N LEU A 179 -16.13 -17.07 -2.95
CA LEU A 179 -14.67 -17.10 -3.03
C LEU A 179 -14.05 -16.97 -1.64
N ALA A 180 -14.60 -16.13 -0.76
CA ALA A 180 -14.14 -16.02 0.62
C ALA A 180 -14.21 -17.37 1.35
N ARG A 181 -15.31 -18.12 1.21
CA ARG A 181 -15.45 -19.48 1.77
C ARG A 181 -14.44 -20.46 1.19
N GLN A 182 -14.26 -20.45 -0.14
CA GLN A 182 -13.27 -21.31 -0.79
C GLN A 182 -11.84 -21.04 -0.32
N LEU A 183 -11.47 -19.76 -0.16
CA LEU A 183 -10.14 -19.38 0.34
C LEU A 183 -9.99 -19.76 1.82
N ALA A 184 -11.03 -19.56 2.63
CA ALA A 184 -11.03 -19.91 4.04
C ALA A 184 -10.83 -21.41 4.29
N GLU A 185 -11.52 -22.26 3.50
CA GLU A 185 -11.33 -23.71 3.52
C GLU A 185 -9.88 -24.10 3.19
N ARG A 186 -9.25 -23.41 2.22
CA ARG A 186 -7.84 -23.64 1.86
C ARG A 186 -6.86 -23.18 2.92
N THR A 187 -7.12 -22.06 3.58
CA THR A 187 -6.23 -21.50 4.59
C THR A 187 -6.47 -22.06 6.00
N GLY A 188 -7.53 -22.85 6.18
CA GLY A 188 -7.98 -23.30 7.51
C GLY A 188 -8.52 -22.17 8.40
N ALA A 189 -8.92 -21.04 7.82
CA ALA A 189 -9.36 -19.85 8.54
C ALA A 189 -10.90 -19.69 8.51
N ASP A 190 -11.42 -18.72 9.27
CA ASP A 190 -12.81 -18.29 9.13
C ASP A 190 -12.99 -17.47 7.84
N ALA A 191 -14.07 -17.71 7.09
CA ALA A 191 -14.41 -16.94 5.89
C ALA A 191 -14.61 -15.45 6.16
N ALA A 192 -14.97 -15.08 7.39
CA ALA A 192 -15.13 -13.69 7.80
C ALA A 192 -13.80 -12.92 7.81
N VAL A 193 -12.65 -13.57 8.06
CA VAL A 193 -11.36 -12.87 8.18
C VAL A 193 -10.64 -12.71 6.84
N VAL A 194 -11.00 -13.50 5.81
CA VAL A 194 -10.30 -13.50 4.51
C VAL A 194 -10.26 -12.10 3.86
N PRO A 195 -11.37 -11.32 3.79
CA PRO A 195 -11.32 -9.97 3.22
C PRO A 195 -10.35 -9.05 3.97
N ASP A 196 -10.33 -9.11 5.30
CA ASP A 196 -9.44 -8.28 6.12
C ASP A 196 -7.97 -8.68 5.95
N ARG A 197 -7.69 -9.97 5.74
CA ARG A 197 -6.33 -10.45 5.45
C ARG A 197 -5.84 -10.02 4.07
N LEU A 198 -6.72 -10.02 3.07
CA LEU A 198 -6.41 -9.44 1.75
C LEU A 198 -6.17 -7.92 1.87
N ALA A 199 -7.01 -7.19 2.62
CA ALA A 199 -6.81 -5.76 2.87
C ALA A 199 -5.49 -5.47 3.60
N LEU A 200 -5.06 -6.35 4.51
CA LEU A 200 -3.74 -6.26 5.15
C LEU A 200 -2.61 -6.46 4.13
N LEU A 201 -2.69 -7.45 3.23
CA LEU A 201 -1.70 -7.67 2.17
C LEU A 201 -1.56 -6.47 1.23
N ASP A 202 -2.68 -5.80 0.92
CA ASP A 202 -2.69 -4.55 0.15
C ASP A 202 -2.04 -3.40 0.92
N ARG A 203 -2.41 -3.23 2.19
CA ARG A 203 -1.85 -2.20 3.06
C ARG A 203 -0.34 -2.30 3.22
N VAL A 204 0.21 -3.51 3.32
CA VAL A 204 1.66 -3.75 3.44
C VAL A 204 2.36 -3.85 2.08
N GLY A 205 1.63 -3.69 0.98
CA GLY A 205 2.16 -3.72 -0.38
C GLY A 205 2.63 -5.10 -0.86
N ALA A 206 2.18 -6.18 -0.23
CA ALA A 206 2.53 -7.56 -0.61
C ALA A 206 1.69 -8.06 -1.81
N ALA A 207 0.43 -7.64 -1.92
CA ALA A 207 -0.42 -7.92 -3.07
C ALA A 207 -1.49 -6.84 -3.22
N HIS A 208 -1.93 -6.53 -4.44
CA HIS A 208 -2.91 -5.47 -4.70
C HIS A 208 -3.93 -5.90 -5.77
N PRO A 209 -5.15 -5.36 -5.75
CA PRO A 209 -6.11 -5.57 -6.83
C PRO A 209 -5.69 -4.80 -8.10
N GLU A 210 -5.56 -5.51 -9.22
CA GLU A 210 -5.28 -4.97 -10.55
C GLU A 210 -6.22 -5.63 -11.58
N ASP A 211 -6.94 -4.80 -12.35
CA ASP A 211 -7.86 -5.23 -13.40
C ASP A 211 -8.89 -6.30 -12.96
N GLY A 212 -9.35 -6.22 -11.71
CA GLY A 212 -10.33 -7.16 -11.14
C GLY A 212 -9.76 -8.50 -10.68
N SER A 213 -8.44 -8.62 -10.59
CA SER A 213 -7.72 -9.76 -10.01
C SER A 213 -6.67 -9.28 -9.02
N TRP A 214 -6.35 -10.06 -8.00
CA TRP A 214 -5.25 -9.72 -7.11
C TRP A 214 -3.91 -10.15 -7.73
N LYS A 215 -2.91 -9.28 -7.60
CA LYS A 215 -1.54 -9.49 -8.09
C LYS A 215 -0.57 -9.41 -6.93
N VAL A 216 0.35 -10.38 -6.88
CA VAL A 216 1.43 -10.40 -5.89
C VAL A 216 2.57 -9.51 -6.37
N SER A 217 2.99 -8.58 -5.51
CA SER A 217 4.11 -7.68 -5.79
C SER A 217 5.45 -8.42 -5.68
N GLU A 218 6.53 -7.80 -6.14
CA GLU A 218 7.89 -8.32 -5.90
C GLU A 218 8.17 -8.48 -4.40
N ARG A 219 7.70 -7.54 -3.58
CA ARG A 219 7.77 -7.60 -2.13
C ARG A 219 7.05 -8.83 -1.56
N GLY A 220 5.84 -9.11 -2.01
CA GLY A 220 5.08 -10.30 -1.58
C GLY A 220 5.78 -11.61 -1.96
N ARG A 221 6.36 -11.69 -3.17
CA ARG A 221 7.16 -12.85 -3.59
C ARG A 221 8.43 -13.00 -2.75
N ALA A 222 9.10 -11.90 -2.41
CA ALA A 222 10.27 -11.93 -1.54
C ALA A 222 9.91 -12.41 -0.13
N TRP A 223 8.80 -11.91 0.41
CA TRP A 223 8.28 -12.31 1.72
C TRP A 223 7.97 -13.82 1.79
N LEU A 224 7.41 -14.41 0.73
CA LEU A 224 7.21 -15.86 0.64
C LEU A 224 8.52 -16.67 0.69
N ARG A 225 9.66 -16.11 0.29
CA ARG A 225 10.97 -16.80 0.38
C ARG A 225 11.71 -16.54 1.69
N SER A 226 11.26 -15.57 2.47
CA SER A 226 11.85 -15.24 3.77
C SER A 226 11.53 -16.29 4.82
N SER A 227 12.46 -16.50 5.76
CA SER A 227 12.23 -17.40 6.89
C SER A 227 11.10 -16.89 7.81
N TRP A 228 10.48 -17.77 8.58
CA TRP A 228 9.29 -17.43 9.40
C TRP A 228 9.48 -16.21 10.31
N PRO A 229 10.61 -16.05 11.03
CA PRO A 229 10.77 -14.86 11.86
C PRO A 229 11.02 -13.57 11.07
N ASP A 230 11.59 -13.66 9.86
CA ASP A 230 11.77 -12.52 8.96
C ASP A 230 10.42 -12.10 8.39
N ARG A 231 9.55 -13.08 8.11
CA ARG A 231 8.17 -12.81 7.68
C ARG A 231 7.42 -12.04 8.76
N TRP A 232 7.55 -12.43 10.03
CA TRP A 232 6.92 -11.70 11.13
C TRP A 232 7.47 -10.28 11.28
N ALA A 233 8.79 -10.14 11.39
CA ALA A 233 9.45 -8.84 11.57
C ALA A 233 9.16 -7.87 10.41
N SER A 234 9.31 -8.33 9.17
CA SER A 234 9.05 -7.49 7.99
C SER A 234 7.58 -7.11 7.85
N LEU A 235 6.64 -8.00 8.17
CA LEU A 235 5.20 -7.72 8.13
C LEU A 235 4.82 -6.63 9.15
N VAL A 236 5.36 -6.71 10.36
CA VAL A 236 5.12 -5.71 11.42
C VAL A 236 5.73 -4.37 11.06
N HIS A 237 6.95 -4.38 10.53
CA HIS A 237 7.63 -3.18 10.04
C HIS A 237 6.81 -2.46 8.96
N ASP A 238 6.33 -3.19 7.95
CA ASP A 238 5.51 -2.61 6.88
C ASP A 238 4.17 -2.10 7.38
N TRP A 239 3.52 -2.90 8.23
CA TRP A 239 2.24 -2.51 8.80
C TRP A 239 2.39 -1.21 9.58
N ARG A 240 3.39 -1.09 10.47
CA ARG A 240 3.66 0.15 11.22
C ARG A 240 3.96 1.32 10.29
N ARG A 241 4.71 1.11 9.20
CA ARG A 241 4.98 2.15 8.20
C ARG A 241 3.77 2.59 7.38
N ALA A 242 2.78 1.72 7.23
CA ALA A 242 1.53 2.02 6.53
C ALA A 242 0.50 2.76 7.41
N LEU A 243 0.72 2.83 8.73
CA LEU A 243 -0.15 3.57 9.65
C LEU A 243 -0.01 5.09 9.46
N ALA A 244 -1.09 5.81 9.72
CA ALA A 244 -1.05 7.27 9.74
C ALA A 244 -0.13 7.76 10.88
N PRO A 245 0.65 8.85 10.70
CA PRO A 245 1.57 9.35 11.72
C PRO A 245 0.92 9.57 13.10
N ALA A 246 -0.32 10.05 13.14
CA ALA A 246 -1.07 10.23 14.39
C ALA A 246 -1.38 8.91 15.10
N VAL A 247 -1.64 7.83 14.35
CA VAL A 247 -1.87 6.50 14.94
C VAL A 247 -0.56 6.01 15.57
N VAL A 248 0.57 6.19 14.87
CA VAL A 248 1.90 5.83 15.40
C VAL A 248 2.22 6.61 16.67
N GLU A 249 2.01 7.93 16.68
CA GLU A 249 2.23 8.76 17.87
C GLU A 249 1.37 8.31 19.07
N VAL A 250 0.10 7.94 18.82
CA VAL A 250 -0.78 7.45 19.88
C VAL A 250 -0.36 6.06 20.38
N LEU A 251 0.11 5.18 19.49
CA LEU A 251 0.66 3.88 19.89
C LEU A 251 1.92 4.07 20.76
N ASP A 252 2.82 4.97 20.36
CA ASP A 252 4.04 5.27 21.12
C ASP A 252 3.71 5.87 22.50
N LEU A 253 2.65 6.71 22.58
CA LEU A 253 2.15 7.25 23.85
C LEU A 253 1.42 6.22 24.74
N ALA A 254 0.86 5.19 24.12
CA ALA A 254 0.20 4.09 24.81
C ALA A 254 1.21 3.10 25.44
N GLU A 255 2.46 3.14 24.99
CA GLU A 255 3.53 2.25 25.45
C GLU A 255 3.13 0.76 25.25
N ASP A 256 3.02 -0.01 26.34
CA ASP A 256 2.68 -1.44 26.30
C ASP A 256 1.20 -1.76 26.53
N ASP A 257 0.34 -0.75 26.71
CA ASP A 257 -1.09 -0.91 27.01
C ASP A 257 -1.98 -0.28 25.95
N LEU A 258 -2.56 -1.14 25.11
CA LEU A 258 -3.45 -0.78 24.01
C LEU A 258 -4.94 -0.74 24.41
N THR A 259 -5.29 -0.99 25.67
CA THR A 259 -6.69 -1.14 26.13
C THR A 259 -7.49 0.17 25.99
N ASP A 260 -6.84 1.30 26.29
CA ASP A 260 -7.47 2.63 26.31
C ASP A 260 -7.02 3.52 25.13
N LEU A 261 -6.61 2.92 24.00
CA LEU A 261 -6.08 3.66 22.85
C LEU A 261 -6.97 4.80 22.38
N VAL A 262 -8.29 4.63 22.35
CA VAL A 262 -9.24 5.67 21.94
C VAL A 262 -9.21 6.86 22.92
N ALA A 263 -9.09 6.61 24.22
CA ALA A 263 -8.99 7.68 25.21
C ALA A 263 -7.65 8.42 25.08
N THR A 264 -6.55 7.68 24.89
CA THR A 264 -5.21 8.24 24.59
C THR A 264 -5.22 9.07 23.31
N GLY A 265 -5.86 8.56 22.26
CA GLY A 265 -6.04 9.24 20.98
C GLY A 265 -6.82 10.54 21.10
N ARG A 266 -7.95 10.55 21.81
CA ARG A 266 -8.75 11.76 22.06
C ARG A 266 -8.01 12.78 22.94
N TRP A 267 -7.11 12.32 23.80
CA TRP A 267 -6.26 13.23 24.57
C TRP A 267 -5.18 13.87 23.69
N ALA A 268 -4.51 13.07 22.84
CA ALA A 268 -3.44 13.51 21.96
C ALA A 268 -3.94 14.31 20.74
N TYR A 269 -5.12 13.98 20.23
CA TYR A 269 -5.78 14.59 19.09
C TYR A 269 -7.25 14.94 19.44
N PRO A 270 -7.48 16.05 20.18
CA PRO A 270 -8.80 16.44 20.69
C PRO A 270 -9.90 16.56 19.63
N ALA A 271 -9.52 16.95 18.41
CA ALA A 271 -10.44 17.11 17.29
C ALA A 271 -10.59 15.84 16.44
N GLY A 272 -9.78 14.80 16.66
CA GLY A 272 -9.62 13.69 15.71
C GLY A 272 -10.67 12.57 15.75
N SER A 273 -11.67 12.65 16.63
CA SER A 273 -12.58 11.52 16.95
C SER A 273 -13.30 10.91 15.74
N ARG A 274 -13.60 11.69 14.70
CA ARG A 274 -14.33 11.23 13.51
C ARG A 274 -13.58 10.22 12.66
N TRP A 275 -12.26 10.22 12.71
CA TRP A 275 -11.41 9.36 11.87
C TRP A 275 -10.42 8.54 12.70
N LEU A 276 -9.87 9.12 13.77
CA LEU A 276 -8.79 8.51 14.54
C LEU A 276 -9.30 7.35 15.42
N ASP A 277 -10.49 7.47 16.01
CA ASP A 277 -11.06 6.40 16.87
C ASP A 277 -11.15 5.07 16.10
N ALA A 278 -11.68 5.11 14.88
CA ALA A 278 -11.78 3.92 14.02
C ALA A 278 -10.40 3.40 13.59
N ALA A 279 -9.46 4.30 13.27
CA ALA A 279 -8.11 3.92 12.88
C ALA A 279 -7.32 3.28 14.05
N LEU A 280 -7.52 3.75 15.28
CA LEU A 280 -6.90 3.19 16.48
C LEU A 280 -7.48 1.82 16.82
N LEU A 281 -8.80 1.64 16.70
CA LEU A 281 -9.43 0.33 16.90
C LEU A 281 -8.98 -0.68 15.84
N ASP A 282 -8.86 -0.27 14.58
CA ASP A 282 -8.30 -1.09 13.50
C ASP A 282 -6.83 -1.45 13.76
N ALA A 283 -6.02 -0.49 14.22
CA ALA A 283 -4.63 -0.73 14.58
C ALA A 283 -4.50 -1.71 15.75
N ALA A 284 -5.28 -1.54 16.83
CA ALA A 284 -5.30 -2.46 17.96
C ALA A 284 -5.74 -3.88 17.56
N GLY A 285 -6.79 -3.98 16.73
CA GLY A 285 -7.26 -5.24 16.18
C GLY A 285 -6.20 -5.93 15.31
N THR A 286 -5.49 -5.15 14.49
CA THR A 286 -4.40 -5.66 13.65
C THR A 286 -3.21 -6.09 14.48
N ALA A 287 -2.83 -5.33 15.52
CA ALA A 287 -1.75 -5.70 16.44
C ALA A 287 -2.00 -7.06 17.10
N ARG A 288 -3.24 -7.31 17.55
CA ARG A 288 -3.65 -8.63 18.08
C ARG A 288 -3.57 -9.73 17.03
N VAL A 289 -4.05 -9.46 15.81
CA VAL A 289 -3.96 -10.41 14.68
C VAL A 289 -2.51 -10.76 14.35
N LEU A 290 -1.62 -9.77 14.39
CA LEU A 290 -0.18 -9.94 14.17
C LEU A 290 0.55 -10.56 15.38
N GLY A 291 -0.16 -10.96 16.43
CA GLY A 291 0.44 -11.58 17.63
C GLY A 291 1.25 -10.62 18.51
N LEU A 292 1.12 -9.30 18.30
CA LEU A 292 1.87 -8.29 19.04
C LEU A 292 1.28 -8.02 20.42
N ALA A 293 -0.02 -8.25 20.58
CA ALA A 293 -0.75 -7.97 21.81
C ALA A 293 -1.71 -9.10 22.19
N VAL A 294 -1.83 -9.36 23.49
CA VAL A 294 -2.81 -10.28 24.09
C VAL A 294 -3.57 -9.51 25.16
N ASP A 295 -4.91 -9.60 25.14
CA ASP A 295 -5.80 -8.89 26.08
C ASP A 295 -5.50 -7.38 26.22
N GLY A 296 -5.12 -6.75 25.11
CA GLY A 296 -4.81 -5.32 25.07
C GLY A 296 -3.40 -4.96 25.52
N ARG A 297 -2.56 -5.89 25.96
CA ARG A 297 -1.16 -5.62 26.34
C ARG A 297 -0.18 -6.12 25.28
N LEU A 298 0.83 -5.32 24.96
CA LEU A 298 1.92 -5.76 24.09
C LEU A 298 2.70 -6.90 24.75
N THR A 299 3.02 -7.93 23.97
CA THR A 299 3.98 -8.95 24.38
C THR A 299 5.39 -8.37 24.32
N SER A 300 6.34 -8.91 25.08
CA SER A 300 7.75 -8.48 24.99
C SER A 300 8.34 -8.68 23.57
N THR A 301 7.88 -9.69 22.84
CA THR A 301 8.19 -9.89 21.41
C THR A 301 7.53 -8.84 20.52
N GLY A 302 6.27 -8.47 20.80
CA GLY A 302 5.59 -7.36 20.14
C GLY A 302 6.32 -6.02 20.32
N CYS A 303 6.80 -5.74 21.54
CA CYS A 303 7.65 -4.57 21.81
C CYS A 303 8.95 -4.59 21.00
N ALA A 304 9.63 -5.74 20.93
CA ALA A 304 10.85 -5.87 20.13
C ALA A 304 10.60 -5.66 18.63
N LEU A 305 9.51 -6.21 18.10
CA LEU A 305 9.11 -6.08 16.68
C LEU A 305 8.69 -4.67 16.28
N LEU A 306 8.14 -3.89 17.22
CA LEU A 306 7.74 -2.49 17.00
C LEU A 306 8.90 -1.50 17.20
N GLY A 307 9.99 -1.94 17.84
CA GLY A 307 11.19 -1.15 18.07
C GLY A 307 12.02 -0.92 16.79
N ASP A 308 13.04 -0.08 16.90
CA ASP A 308 13.90 0.32 15.78
C ASP A 308 15.11 -0.62 15.55
N ASP A 309 15.30 -1.65 16.39
CA ASP A 309 16.41 -2.60 16.28
C ASP A 309 15.97 -3.88 15.53
N PRO A 310 16.36 -4.03 14.25
CA PRO A 310 15.96 -5.18 13.44
C PRO A 310 16.57 -6.50 13.92
N ASP A 311 17.74 -6.48 14.55
CA ASP A 311 18.40 -7.69 15.05
C ASP A 311 17.69 -8.20 16.31
N ALA A 312 17.29 -7.28 17.20
CA ALA A 312 16.48 -7.61 18.37
C ALA A 312 15.08 -8.13 17.96
N ALA A 313 14.44 -7.48 16.98
CA ALA A 313 13.15 -7.92 16.43
C ALA A 313 13.24 -9.34 15.86
N ARG A 314 14.29 -9.61 15.08
CA ARG A 314 14.54 -10.94 14.50
C ARG A 314 14.78 -11.99 15.58
N ALA A 315 15.62 -11.69 16.56
CA ALA A 315 15.94 -12.62 17.64
C ALA A 315 14.70 -12.96 18.50
N ALA A 316 13.86 -11.98 18.80
CA ALA A 316 12.61 -12.19 19.54
C ALA A 316 11.63 -13.08 18.76
N ALA A 317 11.46 -12.82 17.46
CA ALA A 317 10.61 -13.66 16.61
C ALA A 317 11.13 -15.08 16.46
N ASP A 318 12.45 -15.28 16.37
CA ASP A 318 13.10 -16.59 16.25
C ASP A 318 12.96 -17.42 17.53
N ALA A 319 13.02 -16.77 18.69
CA ALA A 319 12.85 -17.41 19.99
C ALA A 319 11.42 -17.89 20.27
N ASP A 320 10.42 -17.17 19.75
CA ASP A 320 9.01 -17.39 20.08
C ASP A 320 8.24 -18.19 19.02
N LEU A 321 8.62 -18.09 17.74
CA LEU A 321 7.97 -18.87 16.69
C LEU A 321 8.40 -20.35 16.74
N PRO A 322 7.54 -21.27 16.25
CA PRO A 322 7.93 -22.66 16.06
C PRO A 322 9.12 -22.77 15.10
N GLY A 323 10.16 -23.50 15.51
CA GLY A 323 11.32 -23.78 14.66
C GLY A 323 10.95 -24.63 13.44
N THR A 324 11.69 -24.46 12.35
CA THR A 324 11.47 -25.25 11.13
C THR A 324 11.93 -26.69 11.29
N VAL A 325 11.27 -27.62 10.60
CA VAL A 325 11.66 -29.03 10.54
C VAL A 325 12.42 -29.34 9.25
N ASP A 326 13.35 -30.29 9.33
CA ASP A 326 14.26 -30.65 8.23
C ASP A 326 13.63 -31.60 7.20
N GLY A 327 12.40 -32.08 7.42
CA GLY A 327 11.78 -33.06 6.53
C GLY A 327 10.31 -33.38 6.83
N VAL A 328 9.77 -34.28 6.02
CA VAL A 328 8.36 -34.67 5.97
C VAL A 328 8.19 -36.19 6.03
N TYR A 329 7.05 -36.65 6.52
CA TYR A 329 6.66 -38.05 6.45
C TYR A 329 5.91 -38.32 5.15
N LEU A 330 6.44 -39.22 4.33
CA LEU A 330 5.82 -39.69 3.09
C LEU A 330 4.99 -40.95 3.38
N GLN A 331 3.69 -40.90 3.13
CA GLN A 331 2.78 -42.02 3.42
C GLN A 331 2.43 -42.83 2.16
N PRO A 332 2.15 -44.15 2.29
CA PRO A 332 1.78 -45.00 1.15
C PRO A 332 0.47 -44.61 0.45
N ASP A 333 -0.39 -43.82 1.09
CA ASP A 333 -1.65 -43.30 0.54
C ASP A 333 -1.46 -41.95 -0.19
N LEU A 334 -0.21 -41.60 -0.54
CA LEU A 334 0.17 -40.36 -1.22
C LEU A 334 -0.04 -39.08 -0.39
N THR A 335 -0.28 -39.24 0.91
CA THR A 335 -0.27 -38.14 1.86
C THR A 335 1.16 -37.79 2.27
N VAL A 336 1.48 -36.50 2.36
CA VAL A 336 2.74 -36.00 2.92
C VAL A 336 2.42 -35.16 4.14
N ILE A 337 3.10 -35.45 5.27
CA ILE A 337 2.87 -34.76 6.54
C ILE A 337 4.15 -34.04 6.95
N ALA A 338 4.10 -32.71 7.04
CA ALA A 338 5.15 -31.93 7.69
C ALA A 338 4.81 -31.83 9.20
N PRO A 339 5.67 -32.32 10.11
CA PRO A 339 5.40 -32.29 11.56
C PRO A 339 5.61 -30.92 12.22
N GLY A 340 6.05 -29.94 11.44
CA GLY A 340 6.32 -28.55 11.84
C GLY A 340 6.36 -27.68 10.59
N PRO A 341 6.54 -26.36 10.73
CA PRO A 341 6.75 -25.50 9.59
C PRO A 341 8.00 -25.92 8.80
N LEU A 342 7.90 -25.98 7.48
CA LEU A 342 9.05 -26.20 6.63
C LEU A 342 9.85 -24.90 6.44
N SER A 343 11.12 -25.03 6.05
CA SER A 343 11.85 -23.90 5.49
C SER A 343 11.09 -23.39 4.24
N PRO A 344 11.13 -22.08 3.94
CA PRO A 344 10.43 -21.54 2.76
C PRO A 344 10.84 -22.22 1.45
N VAL A 345 12.12 -22.60 1.33
CA VAL A 345 12.66 -23.29 0.15
C VAL A 345 12.06 -24.69 0.04
N ASP A 346 11.98 -25.44 1.14
CA ASP A 346 11.42 -26.79 1.14
C ASP A 346 9.89 -26.80 0.97
N ASP A 347 9.17 -25.80 1.51
CA ASP A 347 7.74 -25.63 1.26
C ASP A 347 7.47 -25.35 -0.22
N ASP A 348 8.19 -24.41 -0.84
CA ASP A 348 8.06 -24.08 -2.26
C ASP A 348 8.38 -25.29 -3.16
N ASP A 349 9.45 -26.03 -2.83
CA ASP A 349 9.81 -27.25 -3.55
C ASP A 349 8.73 -28.34 -3.41
N LEU A 350 8.17 -28.54 -2.21
CA LEU A 350 7.12 -29.53 -2.00
C LEU A 350 5.83 -29.15 -2.74
N ARG A 351 5.44 -27.87 -2.74
CA ARG A 351 4.27 -27.35 -3.50
C ARG A 351 4.42 -27.52 -5.01
N ALA A 352 5.65 -27.61 -5.52
CA ALA A 352 5.87 -27.86 -6.93
C ALA A 352 5.38 -29.27 -7.34
N VAL A 353 5.39 -30.24 -6.42
CA VAL A 353 5.06 -31.65 -6.68
C VAL A 353 3.86 -32.19 -5.89
N ALA A 354 3.29 -31.39 -4.99
CA ALA A 354 2.15 -31.76 -4.16
C ALA A 354 1.20 -30.57 -3.97
N ASP A 355 -0.06 -30.83 -3.68
CA ASP A 355 -1.06 -29.81 -3.33
C ASP A 355 -1.21 -29.73 -1.81
N LEU A 356 -1.16 -28.53 -1.23
CA LEU A 356 -1.43 -28.34 0.19
C LEU A 356 -2.94 -28.52 0.47
N GLU A 357 -3.29 -29.51 1.29
CA GLU A 357 -4.68 -29.79 1.71
C GLU A 357 -5.02 -29.11 3.04
N ALA A 358 -4.07 -29.04 3.97
CA ALA A 358 -4.27 -28.45 5.29
C ALA A 358 -3.01 -27.71 5.75
N PRO A 359 -3.00 -26.36 5.78
CA PRO A 359 -1.91 -25.58 6.37
C PRO A 359 -1.85 -25.69 7.90
N GLY A 360 -0.74 -25.24 8.49
CA GLY A 360 -0.59 -25.06 9.94
C GLY A 360 0.67 -25.74 10.48
N LEU A 361 0.72 -25.95 11.80
CA LEU A 361 1.85 -26.58 12.49
C LEU A 361 2.12 -28.01 12.00
N ALA A 362 1.06 -28.74 11.66
CA ALA A 362 1.15 -30.07 11.08
C ALA A 362 0.55 -30.05 9.66
N ALA A 363 1.29 -29.48 8.72
CA ALA A 363 0.80 -29.29 7.36
C ALA A 363 0.65 -30.63 6.62
N ARG A 364 -0.45 -30.77 5.86
CA ARG A 364 -0.72 -31.95 5.04
C ARG A 364 -0.76 -31.57 3.58
N TYR A 365 0.01 -32.29 2.79
CA TYR A 365 0.03 -32.19 1.34
C TYR A 365 -0.44 -33.51 0.73
N ARG A 366 -0.96 -33.43 -0.49
CA ARG A 366 -1.37 -34.56 -1.30
C ARG A 366 -0.59 -34.60 -2.59
N VAL A 367 0.03 -35.74 -2.86
CA VAL A 367 0.56 -36.02 -4.18
C VAL A 367 -0.54 -36.65 -5.04
N SER A 368 -0.69 -36.13 -6.24
CA SER A 368 -1.69 -36.55 -7.22
C SER A 368 -1.09 -36.61 -8.63
N GLU A 369 -1.75 -37.32 -9.56
CA GLU A 369 -1.34 -37.31 -10.98
C GLU A 369 -1.26 -35.88 -11.53
N ASP A 370 -2.19 -35.00 -11.14
CA ASP A 370 -2.23 -33.60 -11.60
C ASP A 370 -1.06 -32.79 -11.05
N SER A 371 -0.71 -32.96 -9.77
CA SER A 371 0.44 -32.29 -9.17
C SER A 371 1.77 -32.72 -9.81
N ILE A 372 1.95 -34.02 -10.08
CA ILE A 372 3.14 -34.53 -10.77
C ILE A 372 3.15 -34.06 -12.23
N ARG A 373 2.03 -34.13 -12.94
CA ARG A 373 1.92 -33.63 -14.32
C ARG A 373 2.25 -32.14 -14.40
N ARG A 374 1.80 -31.35 -13.41
CA ARG A 374 2.14 -29.93 -13.29
C ARG A 374 3.65 -29.73 -13.09
N ALA A 375 4.29 -30.51 -12.22
CA ALA A 375 5.73 -30.47 -12.00
C ALA A 375 6.52 -30.79 -13.27
N LEU A 376 6.14 -31.85 -13.98
CA LEU A 376 6.80 -32.27 -15.23
C LEU A 376 6.64 -31.19 -16.31
N ARG A 377 5.44 -30.63 -16.48
CA ARG A 377 5.19 -29.51 -17.39
C ARG A 377 5.89 -28.21 -16.96
N ALA A 378 6.23 -28.08 -15.68
CA ALA A 378 7.06 -27.00 -15.20
C ALA A 378 8.56 -27.23 -15.51
N GLY A 379 8.92 -28.33 -16.17
CA GLY A 379 10.27 -28.66 -16.60
C GLY A 379 11.04 -29.55 -15.63
N ARG A 380 10.40 -30.08 -14.57
CA ARG A 380 11.06 -31.07 -13.69
C ARG A 380 11.11 -32.43 -14.38
N THR A 381 12.19 -33.18 -14.18
CA THR A 381 12.32 -34.56 -14.65
C THR A 381 11.78 -35.55 -13.60
N ARG A 382 11.51 -36.79 -14.03
CA ARG A 382 11.16 -37.90 -13.12
C ARG A 382 12.17 -38.04 -11.97
N ASP A 383 13.46 -38.03 -12.31
CA ASP A 383 14.53 -38.29 -11.34
C ASP A 383 14.69 -37.12 -10.36
N GLU A 384 14.50 -35.87 -10.82
CA GLU A 384 14.47 -34.70 -9.93
C GLU A 384 13.31 -34.75 -8.93
N VAL A 385 12.12 -35.20 -9.36
CA VAL A 385 10.96 -35.36 -8.48
C VAL A 385 11.22 -36.44 -7.42
N LEU A 386 11.79 -37.59 -7.81
CA LEU A 386 12.13 -38.64 -6.85
C LEU A 386 13.25 -38.21 -5.89
N ALA A 387 14.28 -37.53 -6.39
CA ALA A 387 15.36 -36.99 -5.58
C ALA A 387 14.85 -35.97 -4.54
N LEU A 388 13.86 -35.15 -4.91
CA LEU A 388 13.20 -34.24 -3.99
C LEU A 388 12.50 -35.00 -2.84
N PHE A 389 11.71 -36.03 -3.15
CA PHE A 389 11.05 -36.84 -2.12
C PHE A 389 12.06 -37.57 -1.23
N THR A 390 13.16 -38.08 -1.79
CA THR A 390 14.24 -38.68 -0.99
C THR A 390 14.92 -37.68 -0.07
N ARG A 391 15.15 -36.44 -0.54
CA ARG A 391 15.80 -35.39 0.24
C ARG A 391 14.93 -34.91 1.40
N LEU A 392 13.65 -34.67 1.15
CA LEU A 392 12.71 -34.16 2.15
C LEU A 392 12.16 -35.27 3.05
N GLY A 393 12.12 -36.51 2.57
CA GLY A 393 11.54 -37.64 3.30
C GLY A 393 12.35 -38.01 4.55
N ALA A 394 11.68 -38.03 5.70
CA ALA A 394 12.24 -38.59 6.93
C ALA A 394 12.38 -40.13 6.87
N THR A 395 11.73 -40.76 5.88
CA THR A 395 11.77 -42.19 5.58
C THR A 395 12.00 -42.41 4.09
N ASP A 396 12.32 -43.64 3.70
CA ASP A 396 12.39 -44.03 2.29
C ASP A 396 11.10 -43.69 1.53
N VAL A 397 11.23 -43.37 0.24
CA VAL A 397 10.11 -43.04 -0.64
C VAL A 397 9.19 -44.26 -0.80
N PRO A 398 7.90 -44.18 -0.43
CA PRO A 398 6.99 -45.30 -0.54
C PRO A 398 6.82 -45.78 -1.98
N GLN A 399 6.77 -47.10 -2.19
CA GLN A 399 6.59 -47.71 -3.50
C GLN A 399 5.39 -47.15 -4.31
N PRO A 400 4.21 -46.86 -3.70
CA PRO A 400 3.10 -46.26 -4.44
C PRO A 400 3.43 -44.87 -5.00
N LEU A 401 4.23 -44.08 -4.30
CA LEU A 401 4.66 -42.75 -4.74
C LEU A 401 5.64 -42.85 -5.91
N THR A 402 6.62 -43.75 -5.83
CA THR A 402 7.53 -44.05 -6.95
C THR A 402 6.77 -44.50 -8.19
N TYR A 403 5.81 -45.42 -8.02
CA TYR A 403 4.97 -45.90 -9.11
C TYR A 403 4.14 -44.79 -9.75
N LEU A 404 3.54 -43.89 -8.95
CA LEU A 404 2.79 -42.75 -9.47
C LEU A 404 3.67 -41.84 -10.34
N VAL A 405 4.85 -41.47 -9.85
CA VAL A 405 5.79 -40.63 -10.59
C VAL A 405 6.20 -41.30 -11.91
N ASP A 406 6.52 -42.59 -11.87
CA ASP A 406 6.90 -43.38 -13.05
C ASP A 406 5.77 -43.44 -14.09
N GLN A 407 4.54 -43.70 -13.62
CA GLN A 407 3.37 -43.79 -14.48
C GLN A 407 3.09 -42.45 -15.18
N VAL A 408 3.09 -41.34 -14.44
CA VAL A 408 2.81 -40.01 -15.00
C VAL A 408 3.94 -39.57 -15.93
N ALA A 409 5.20 -39.81 -15.57
CA ALA A 409 6.34 -39.51 -16.43
C ALA A 409 6.29 -40.31 -17.75
N THR A 410 5.87 -41.57 -17.71
CA THR A 410 5.75 -42.41 -18.92
C THR A 410 4.57 -41.98 -19.80
N ARG A 411 3.42 -41.64 -19.21
CA ARG A 411 2.17 -41.36 -19.93
C ARG A 411 2.07 -39.92 -20.42
N ASP A 412 2.40 -38.97 -19.54
CA ASP A 412 2.17 -37.53 -19.69
C ASP A 412 3.47 -36.72 -19.61
N GLY A 413 4.64 -37.38 -19.57
CA GLY A 413 5.94 -36.73 -19.53
C GLY A 413 6.09 -35.76 -20.68
N SER A 414 6.29 -34.48 -20.35
CA SER A 414 6.62 -33.47 -21.33
C SER A 414 8.07 -33.61 -21.76
N VAL A 415 8.33 -33.27 -23.02
CA VAL A 415 9.68 -33.19 -23.54
C VAL A 415 10.34 -31.94 -22.93
N VAL A 416 11.26 -32.12 -22.00
CA VAL A 416 11.88 -31.00 -21.28
C VAL A 416 13.07 -30.47 -22.07
N VAL A 417 13.01 -29.20 -22.44
CA VAL A 417 14.08 -28.50 -23.17
C VAL A 417 14.85 -27.63 -22.18
N GLY A 418 16.07 -28.05 -21.84
CA GLY A 418 17.01 -27.32 -21.00
C GLY A 418 18.13 -26.65 -21.79
N ARG A 419 18.95 -25.85 -21.11
CA ARG A 419 20.12 -25.21 -21.70
C ARG A 419 21.28 -26.22 -21.79
N GLY A 420 21.95 -26.28 -22.93
CA GLY A 420 23.14 -27.12 -23.09
C GLY A 420 24.41 -26.49 -22.50
N GLU A 421 25.39 -27.35 -22.16
CA GLU A 421 26.71 -26.91 -21.72
C GLU A 421 27.67 -26.73 -22.91
N GLY A 422 28.58 -25.74 -22.82
CA GLY A 422 29.61 -25.49 -23.83
C GLY A 422 29.04 -24.97 -25.16
N ASP A 423 29.38 -25.65 -26.27
CA ASP A 423 28.89 -25.32 -27.62
C ASP A 423 27.48 -25.89 -27.92
N LEU A 424 26.88 -26.63 -26.97
CA LEU A 424 25.52 -27.15 -27.08
C LEU A 424 24.53 -26.04 -26.73
N GLY A 425 23.56 -25.78 -27.61
CA GLY A 425 22.53 -24.76 -27.39
C GLY A 425 21.44 -25.24 -26.44
N SER A 426 20.93 -26.44 -26.68
CA SER A 426 19.84 -27.05 -25.90
C SER A 426 20.07 -28.55 -25.68
N VAL A 427 19.58 -29.01 -24.53
CA VAL A 427 19.45 -30.43 -24.19
C VAL A 427 17.97 -30.73 -24.05
N VAL A 428 17.51 -31.83 -24.63
CA VAL A 428 16.11 -32.24 -24.68
C VAL A 428 15.97 -33.61 -24.03
N HIS A 429 15.26 -33.66 -22.91
CA HIS A 429 14.96 -34.88 -22.17
C HIS A 429 13.54 -35.36 -22.44
N GLY A 430 13.35 -36.66 -22.58
CA GLY A 430 12.05 -37.29 -22.82
C GLY A 430 12.14 -38.80 -22.73
N THR A 431 11.02 -39.50 -22.92
CA THR A 431 11.05 -40.97 -22.99
C THR A 431 11.75 -41.45 -24.27
N PRO A 432 12.35 -42.65 -24.29
CA PRO A 432 13.00 -43.18 -25.47
C PRO A 432 12.12 -43.16 -26.72
N GLU A 433 10.83 -43.47 -26.56
CA GLU A 433 9.84 -43.49 -27.65
C GLU A 433 9.54 -42.08 -28.15
N GLN A 434 9.43 -41.09 -27.26
CA GLN A 434 9.23 -39.69 -27.63
C GLN A 434 10.43 -39.15 -28.40
N LEU A 435 11.65 -39.45 -27.94
CA LEU A 435 12.87 -38.99 -28.59
C LEU A 435 13.16 -39.75 -29.89
N ASP A 436 12.72 -41.01 -30.03
CA ASP A 436 12.72 -41.73 -31.30
C ASP A 436 11.83 -41.03 -32.33
N LEU A 437 10.59 -40.69 -31.95
CA LEU A 437 9.65 -39.95 -32.80
C LEU A 437 10.22 -38.59 -33.24
N ILE A 438 10.74 -37.80 -32.29
CA ILE A 438 11.34 -36.48 -32.56
C ILE A 438 12.56 -36.59 -33.47
N GLY A 439 13.41 -37.60 -33.23
CA GLY A 439 14.65 -37.79 -33.99
C GLY A 439 14.43 -38.14 -35.46
N VAL A 440 13.30 -38.79 -35.80
CA VAL A 440 12.96 -39.18 -37.18
C VAL A 440 11.98 -38.23 -37.87
N ASP A 441 11.40 -37.28 -37.13
CA ASP A 441 10.45 -36.31 -37.65
C ASP A 441 11.08 -35.45 -38.77
N ALA A 442 10.41 -35.42 -39.93
CA ALA A 442 10.90 -34.73 -41.11
C ALA A 442 10.95 -33.22 -40.93
N GLU A 443 10.00 -32.64 -40.18
CA GLU A 443 9.88 -31.20 -39.96
C GLU A 443 10.88 -30.70 -38.92
N LEU A 444 11.34 -31.59 -38.03
CA LEU A 444 12.34 -31.26 -36.99
C LEU A 444 13.78 -31.55 -37.41
N ARG A 445 14.01 -32.17 -38.58
CA ARG A 445 15.33 -32.58 -39.06
C ARG A 445 16.34 -31.42 -39.14
N GLN A 446 15.85 -30.19 -39.37
CA GLN A 446 16.65 -28.96 -39.41
C GLN A 446 17.29 -28.58 -38.06
N LEU A 447 16.80 -29.13 -36.95
CA LEU A 447 17.36 -28.94 -35.62
C LEU A 447 18.66 -29.72 -35.41
N ALA A 448 19.08 -30.58 -36.36
CA ALA A 448 20.35 -31.29 -36.33
C ALA A 448 20.59 -32.01 -34.99
N TRP A 449 19.67 -32.92 -34.66
CA TRP A 449 19.72 -33.69 -33.42
C TRP A 449 20.95 -34.58 -33.33
N GLU A 450 21.63 -34.55 -32.20
CA GLU A 450 22.55 -35.58 -31.77
C GLU A 450 21.94 -36.33 -30.59
N ARG A 451 22.11 -37.66 -30.55
CA ARG A 451 21.51 -38.52 -29.51
C ARG A 451 22.60 -39.17 -28.66
N PRO A 452 23.05 -38.50 -27.58
CA PRO A 452 24.07 -39.06 -26.70
C PRO A 452 23.60 -40.31 -25.96
N ASP A 453 22.31 -40.40 -25.61
CA ASP A 453 21.71 -41.56 -24.95
C ASP A 453 20.22 -41.74 -25.32
N LEU A 454 19.57 -42.78 -24.79
CA LEU A 454 18.18 -43.10 -25.14
C LEU A 454 17.17 -42.05 -24.66
N THR A 455 17.50 -41.28 -23.64
CA THR A 455 16.64 -40.33 -22.93
C THR A 455 17.04 -38.86 -23.13
N THR A 456 18.01 -38.61 -24.01
CA THR A 456 18.55 -37.27 -24.27
C THR A 456 18.79 -37.05 -25.76
N LEU A 457 18.29 -35.93 -26.29
CA LEU A 457 18.71 -35.33 -27.56
C LEU A 457 19.43 -34.01 -27.28
N VAL A 458 20.41 -33.65 -28.10
CA VAL A 458 21.09 -32.35 -28.01
C VAL A 458 21.11 -31.66 -29.36
N THR A 459 21.14 -30.32 -29.32
CA THR A 459 21.20 -29.49 -30.52
C THR A 459 21.91 -28.16 -30.22
N LYS A 460 22.51 -27.56 -31.24
CA LYS A 460 23.13 -26.23 -31.17
C LYS A 460 22.13 -25.07 -31.10
N TYR A 461 20.83 -25.31 -31.34
CA TYR A 461 19.83 -24.23 -31.34
C TYR A 461 19.44 -23.80 -29.91
N PRO A 462 19.01 -22.54 -29.71
CA PRO A 462 18.60 -22.05 -28.39
C PRO A 462 17.32 -22.72 -27.86
N PRO A 463 17.15 -22.85 -26.53
CA PRO A 463 16.04 -23.62 -25.94
C PRO A 463 14.65 -23.16 -26.38
N HIS A 464 14.40 -21.85 -26.41
CA HIS A 464 13.10 -21.32 -26.83
C HIS A 464 12.75 -21.65 -28.29
N VAL A 465 13.75 -21.70 -29.19
CA VAL A 465 13.54 -22.08 -30.60
C VAL A 465 13.18 -23.56 -30.69
N VAL A 466 13.88 -24.39 -29.93
CA VAL A 466 13.68 -25.84 -29.89
C VAL A 466 12.29 -26.17 -29.30
N ALA A 467 11.92 -25.53 -28.19
CA ALA A 467 10.61 -25.71 -27.58
C ALA A 467 9.48 -25.29 -28.51
N SER A 468 9.56 -24.12 -29.16
CA SER A 468 8.55 -23.69 -30.13
C SER A 468 8.45 -24.64 -31.32
N ALA A 469 9.58 -25.12 -31.87
CA ALA A 469 9.56 -26.07 -32.98
C ALA A 469 8.90 -27.41 -32.60
N LEU A 470 9.15 -27.89 -31.38
CA LEU A 470 8.50 -29.10 -30.85
C LEU A 470 7.00 -28.88 -30.63
N GLU A 471 6.60 -27.74 -30.07
CA GLU A 471 5.19 -27.35 -29.88
C GLU A 471 4.44 -27.23 -31.21
N ASP A 472 5.06 -26.64 -32.24
CA ASP A 472 4.49 -26.52 -33.59
C ASP A 472 4.17 -27.90 -34.20
N GLN A 473 5.00 -28.90 -33.89
CA GLN A 473 4.78 -30.30 -34.29
C GLN A 473 3.95 -31.11 -33.28
N ARG A 474 3.32 -30.44 -32.31
CA ARG A 474 2.44 -31.01 -31.28
C ARG A 474 3.13 -31.99 -30.33
N TYR A 475 4.45 -31.92 -30.19
CA TYR A 475 5.12 -32.57 -29.08
C TYR A 475 4.93 -31.70 -27.83
N PRO A 476 4.58 -32.28 -26.66
CA PRO A 476 4.32 -31.53 -25.44
C PRO A 476 5.64 -31.07 -24.81
N ALA A 477 6.33 -30.14 -25.45
CA ALA A 477 7.61 -29.63 -24.99
C ALA A 477 7.43 -28.54 -23.93
N VAL A 478 8.35 -28.48 -22.98
CA VAL A 478 8.38 -27.45 -21.93
C VAL A 478 9.80 -27.01 -21.67
N LEU A 479 9.99 -25.72 -21.41
CA LEU A 479 11.31 -25.18 -21.06
C LEU A 479 11.61 -25.45 -19.59
N ALA A 480 12.80 -26.00 -19.32
CA ALA A 480 13.39 -26.07 -17.99
C ALA A 480 13.55 -24.65 -17.40
N ALA A 481 13.58 -24.55 -16.07
CA ALA A 481 13.53 -23.26 -15.38
C ALA A 481 14.67 -22.30 -15.78
N ASP A 482 15.87 -22.81 -16.01
CA ASP A 482 17.08 -22.10 -16.45
C ASP A 482 17.08 -21.70 -17.94
N ALA A 483 16.20 -22.33 -18.72
CA ALA A 483 16.04 -22.14 -20.15
C ALA A 483 14.88 -21.20 -20.52
N ARG A 484 14.05 -20.80 -19.54
CA ARG A 484 12.93 -19.88 -19.74
C ARG A 484 13.41 -18.44 -19.97
N PRO A 485 12.93 -17.74 -21.02
CA PRO A 485 13.12 -16.30 -21.12
C PRO A 485 12.32 -15.58 -20.02
N GLU A 486 12.85 -14.47 -19.48
CA GLU A 486 12.11 -13.61 -18.56
C GLU A 486 10.78 -13.17 -19.22
N ALA A 487 9.66 -13.55 -18.60
CA ALA A 487 8.33 -13.35 -19.16
C ALA A 487 7.99 -11.86 -19.23
N ARG A 488 7.96 -11.29 -20.43
CA ARG A 488 7.28 -10.02 -20.70
C ARG A 488 5.81 -10.29 -20.97
N SER A 489 4.96 -9.56 -20.24
CA SER A 489 3.53 -9.70 -20.08
C SER A 489 2.73 -9.90 -21.38
N GLY A 490 1.63 -10.66 -21.27
CA GLY A 490 0.75 -11.10 -22.35
C GLY A 490 -0.06 -10.01 -23.07
N PRO A 491 -1.00 -10.42 -23.96
CA PRO A 491 -1.66 -9.53 -24.91
C PRO A 491 -2.57 -8.50 -24.23
N PRO A 492 -2.74 -7.30 -24.81
CA PRO A 492 -3.46 -6.21 -24.17
C PRO A 492 -4.97 -6.51 -24.10
N VAL A 493 -5.47 -6.74 -22.89
CA VAL A 493 -6.90 -6.66 -22.59
C VAL A 493 -7.28 -5.17 -22.52
N ARG A 494 -8.52 -4.86 -22.92
CA ARG A 494 -9.07 -3.51 -22.97
C ARG A 494 -8.98 -2.86 -21.58
N ARG A 495 -7.95 -2.01 -21.40
CA ARG A 495 -7.64 -1.31 -20.14
C ARG A 495 -8.85 -0.55 -19.63
N ARG A 496 -9.26 -0.82 -18.39
CA ARG A 496 -9.91 0.22 -17.59
C ARG A 496 -8.86 1.29 -17.34
N THR A 497 -9.22 2.57 -17.47
CA THR A 497 -8.31 3.64 -17.06
C THR A 497 -8.02 3.39 -15.57
N PRO A 498 -6.76 3.14 -15.17
CA PRO A 498 -6.47 2.87 -13.77
C PRO A 498 -6.94 4.07 -12.94
N SER A 499 -7.61 3.81 -11.82
CA SER A 499 -7.86 4.86 -10.83
C SER A 499 -6.50 5.37 -10.37
N ARG A 500 -6.20 6.65 -10.66
CA ARG A 500 -4.95 7.28 -10.18
C ARG A 500 -4.88 7.13 -8.67
N SER A 501 -3.72 6.73 -8.15
CA SER A 501 -3.49 6.81 -6.71
C SER A 501 -3.61 8.27 -6.25
N PRO A 502 -3.91 8.54 -4.97
CA PRO A 502 -3.95 9.91 -4.46
C PRO A 502 -2.66 10.70 -4.78
N GLY A 503 -1.50 10.04 -4.69
CA GLY A 503 -0.20 10.63 -5.06
C GLY A 503 -0.12 11.02 -6.54
N GLN A 504 -0.58 10.15 -7.44
CA GLN A 504 -0.64 10.44 -8.87
C GLN A 504 -1.64 11.57 -9.18
N ALA A 505 -2.75 11.65 -8.45
CA ALA A 505 -3.72 12.73 -8.60
C ALA A 505 -3.16 14.08 -8.12
N ALA A 506 -2.48 14.10 -6.97
CA ALA A 506 -1.80 15.29 -6.45
C ALA A 506 -0.69 15.77 -7.40
N HIS A 507 0.17 14.85 -7.86
CA HIS A 507 1.20 15.15 -8.85
C HIS A 507 0.61 15.73 -10.14
N ALA A 508 -0.44 15.10 -10.68
CA ALA A 508 -1.11 15.59 -11.89
C ALA A 508 -1.78 16.97 -11.71
N LEU A 509 -2.28 17.28 -10.51
CA LEU A 509 -2.77 18.63 -10.19
C LEU A 509 -1.62 19.63 -10.16
N VAL A 510 -0.54 19.35 -9.43
CA VAL A 510 0.61 20.26 -9.31
C VAL A 510 1.22 20.57 -10.66
N GLN A 511 1.46 19.56 -11.51
CA GLN A 511 1.96 19.76 -12.87
C GLN A 511 1.04 20.67 -13.70
N ARG A 512 -0.28 20.54 -13.54
CA ARG A 512 -1.25 21.39 -14.22
C ARG A 512 -1.16 22.85 -13.73
N LEU A 513 -1.06 23.07 -12.42
CA LEU A 513 -0.92 24.39 -11.81
C LEU A 513 0.36 25.11 -12.25
N ARG A 514 1.46 24.37 -12.43
CA ARG A 514 2.71 24.93 -12.99
C ARG A 514 2.55 25.31 -14.45
N LEU A 515 1.99 24.42 -15.27
CA LEU A 515 1.74 24.69 -16.69
C LEU A 515 0.78 25.87 -16.93
N THR A 516 -0.21 26.09 -16.06
CA THR A 516 -1.09 27.27 -16.15
C THR A 516 -0.36 28.55 -15.77
N THR A 517 0.55 28.49 -14.78
CA THR A 517 1.38 29.63 -14.38
C THR A 517 2.37 30.01 -15.49
N GLU A 518 3.08 29.05 -16.09
CA GLU A 518 4.03 29.29 -17.19
C GLU A 518 3.36 29.86 -18.46
N ARG A 519 2.09 29.51 -18.72
CA ARG A 519 1.33 30.04 -19.86
C ARG A 519 0.73 31.44 -19.58
N GLY A 520 0.61 31.82 -18.31
CA GLY A 520 -0.10 33.00 -17.83
C GLY A 520 0.77 34.25 -17.61
N ASP A 521 2.09 34.19 -17.78
CA ASP A 521 3.05 35.28 -17.51
C ASP A 521 2.89 36.56 -18.38
N ALA A 522 1.85 36.66 -19.22
CA ALA A 522 1.56 37.85 -20.03
C ALA A 522 0.43 38.76 -19.48
N GLU A 523 -0.50 38.27 -18.65
CA GLU A 523 -1.66 39.04 -18.12
C GLU A 523 -2.08 38.78 -16.63
N PRO A 524 -1.22 38.28 -15.72
CA PRO A 524 -1.67 37.69 -14.46
C PRO A 524 -2.14 38.70 -13.39
N GLU A 525 -1.61 39.92 -13.36
CA GLU A 525 -1.99 40.91 -12.33
C GLU A 525 -3.44 41.40 -12.51
N GLN A 526 -3.86 41.69 -13.75
CA GLN A 526 -5.22 42.22 -14.00
C GLN A 526 -6.31 41.16 -13.84
N GLU A 527 -6.08 39.92 -14.30
CA GLU A 527 -7.04 38.84 -14.06
C GLU A 527 -7.18 38.52 -12.57
N TRP A 528 -6.07 38.56 -11.84
CA TRP A 528 -6.05 38.40 -10.39
C TRP A 528 -6.83 39.53 -9.68
N MET A 529 -6.60 40.79 -10.07
CA MET A 529 -7.36 41.95 -9.56
C MET A 529 -8.85 41.88 -9.91
N ALA A 530 -9.21 41.37 -11.10
CA ALA A 530 -10.61 41.18 -11.49
C ALA A 530 -11.32 40.23 -10.54
N ARG A 531 -10.68 39.09 -10.22
CA ARG A 531 -11.24 38.05 -9.35
C ARG A 531 -11.35 38.49 -7.89
N GLN A 532 -10.36 39.22 -7.37
CA GLN A 532 -10.44 39.77 -6.01
C GLN A 532 -11.64 40.70 -5.86
N ILE A 533 -11.95 41.49 -6.88
CA ILE A 533 -13.12 42.37 -6.86
C ILE A 533 -14.41 41.56 -7.09
N ASP A 534 -14.40 40.50 -7.92
CA ASP A 534 -15.56 39.60 -8.06
C ASP A 534 -15.93 38.92 -6.73
N MET A 535 -14.94 38.53 -5.91
CA MET A 535 -15.20 38.04 -4.54
C MET A 535 -15.86 39.11 -3.67
N ALA A 536 -15.34 40.34 -3.68
CA ALA A 536 -15.92 41.45 -2.94
C ALA A 536 -17.34 41.79 -3.42
N VAL A 537 -17.65 41.61 -4.71
CA VAL A 537 -19.02 41.71 -5.26
C VAL A 537 -19.94 40.66 -4.65
N ARG A 538 -19.51 39.38 -4.62
CA ARG A 538 -20.30 38.28 -4.04
C ARG A 538 -20.54 38.48 -2.53
N GLY A 539 -19.52 38.93 -1.80
CA GLY A 539 -19.59 39.21 -0.37
C GLY A 539 -20.25 40.53 0.02
N ARG A 540 -20.46 41.44 -0.96
CA ARG A 540 -20.83 42.86 -0.74
C ARG A 540 -19.91 43.57 0.25
N THR A 541 -18.62 43.23 0.21
CA THR A 541 -17.61 43.71 1.16
C THR A 541 -16.95 44.98 0.62
N PRO A 542 -16.72 46.03 1.43
CA PRO A 542 -15.95 47.20 1.02
C PRO A 542 -14.49 46.83 0.72
N VAL A 543 -13.93 47.37 -0.35
CA VAL A 543 -12.51 47.24 -0.71
C VAL A 543 -11.91 48.59 -1.06
N ARG A 544 -10.64 48.81 -0.70
CA ARG A 544 -9.85 49.97 -1.08
C ARG A 544 -9.06 49.66 -2.35
N VAL A 545 -9.39 50.36 -3.43
CA VAL A 545 -8.80 50.20 -4.76
C VAL A 545 -7.92 51.41 -5.05
N THR A 546 -6.62 51.20 -5.21
CA THR A 546 -5.67 52.26 -5.59
C THR A 546 -5.54 52.30 -7.10
N VAL A 547 -5.84 53.44 -7.72
CA VAL A 547 -5.84 53.62 -9.17
C VAL A 547 -4.78 54.63 -9.58
N ARG A 548 -4.00 54.32 -10.62
CA ARG A 548 -3.07 55.22 -11.28
C ARG A 548 -3.82 56.19 -12.19
N MET A 549 -3.70 57.47 -11.88
CA MET A 549 -4.30 58.56 -12.63
C MET A 549 -3.44 58.93 -13.85
N PRO A 550 -4.01 59.61 -14.87
CA PRO A 550 -3.26 60.00 -16.08
C PRO A 550 -2.06 60.92 -15.85
N ASP A 551 -2.01 61.60 -14.69
CA ASP A 551 -0.89 62.46 -14.27
C ASP A 551 0.24 61.67 -13.56
N GLY A 552 0.12 60.35 -13.48
CA GLY A 552 1.07 59.45 -12.82
C GLY A 552 0.88 59.35 -11.31
N SER A 553 -0.06 60.09 -10.70
CA SER A 553 -0.38 59.98 -9.28
C SER A 553 -1.21 58.73 -8.99
N GLU A 554 -1.05 58.14 -7.81
CA GLU A 554 -1.85 57.00 -7.35
C GLU A 554 -2.89 57.49 -6.34
N ARG A 555 -4.15 57.08 -6.52
CA ARG A 555 -5.27 57.56 -5.71
C ARG A 555 -6.11 56.40 -5.17
N PRO A 556 -6.27 56.29 -3.84
CA PRO A 556 -7.11 55.24 -3.24
C PRO A 556 -8.59 55.60 -3.30
N PHE A 557 -9.43 54.60 -3.55
CA PHE A 557 -10.90 54.67 -3.51
C PHE A 557 -11.45 53.53 -2.67
N SER A 558 -12.16 53.82 -1.57
CA SER A 558 -12.92 52.80 -0.85
C SER A 558 -14.28 52.60 -1.55
N ILE A 559 -14.49 51.44 -2.14
CA ILE A 559 -15.69 51.11 -2.91
C ILE A 559 -16.34 49.82 -2.38
N VAL A 560 -17.67 49.77 -2.38
CA VAL A 560 -18.43 48.51 -2.31
C VAL A 560 -18.71 48.10 -3.75
N PRO A 561 -17.99 47.12 -4.32
CA PRO A 561 -18.12 46.77 -5.72
C PRO A 561 -19.45 46.03 -5.96
N THR A 562 -20.11 46.39 -7.05
CA THR A 562 -21.38 45.80 -7.50
C THR A 562 -21.22 44.90 -8.72
N SER A 563 -20.21 45.13 -9.56
CA SER A 563 -19.86 44.23 -10.65
C SER A 563 -18.44 44.45 -11.19
N VAL A 564 -17.88 43.39 -11.80
CA VAL A 564 -16.65 43.44 -12.59
C VAL A 564 -16.93 42.77 -13.93
N ALA A 565 -16.83 43.54 -15.01
CA ALA A 565 -17.04 43.00 -16.35
C ALA A 565 -16.30 43.87 -17.38
N ALA A 566 -15.83 43.24 -18.46
CA ALA A 566 -15.17 43.92 -19.58
C ALA A 566 -14.01 44.85 -19.13
N GLY A 567 -13.20 44.41 -18.16
CA GLY A 567 -12.06 45.19 -17.65
C GLY A 567 -12.45 46.45 -16.86
N ARG A 568 -13.67 46.53 -16.33
CA ARG A 568 -14.14 47.65 -15.51
C ARG A 568 -14.78 47.16 -14.22
N VAL A 569 -14.52 47.91 -13.16
CA VAL A 569 -15.08 47.70 -11.82
C VAL A 569 -16.13 48.77 -11.60
N ARG A 570 -17.35 48.36 -11.25
CA ARG A 570 -18.43 49.26 -10.85
C ARG A 570 -18.73 49.05 -9.38
N GLY A 571 -18.92 50.13 -8.64
CA GLY A 571 -19.15 50.07 -7.21
C GLY A 571 -19.59 51.40 -6.62
N LYS A 572 -20.09 51.36 -5.40
CA LYS A 572 -20.46 52.56 -4.65
C LYS A 572 -19.28 53.03 -3.80
N ASP A 573 -18.80 54.25 -4.03
CA ASP A 573 -17.74 54.87 -3.22
C ASP A 573 -18.32 55.25 -1.84
N THR A 574 -17.71 54.73 -0.78
CA THR A 574 -18.18 54.92 0.60
C THR A 574 -17.83 56.29 1.17
N ALA A 575 -16.84 56.99 0.62
CA ALA A 575 -16.39 58.30 1.10
C ALA A 575 -17.26 59.46 0.58
N VAL A 576 -17.77 59.33 -0.66
CA VAL A 576 -18.58 60.37 -1.31
C VAL A 576 -20.00 59.95 -1.67
N ASP A 577 -20.40 58.72 -1.34
CA ASP A 577 -21.73 58.13 -1.57
C ASP A 577 -22.18 58.12 -3.05
N VAL A 578 -21.22 58.00 -3.98
CA VAL A 578 -21.45 58.09 -5.44
C VAL A 578 -21.06 56.77 -6.12
N GLU A 579 -21.82 56.39 -7.14
CA GLU A 579 -21.48 55.24 -7.98
C GLU A 579 -20.30 55.58 -8.91
N ARG A 580 -19.24 54.77 -8.84
CA ARG A 580 -18.02 54.93 -9.63
C ARG A 580 -17.80 53.72 -10.53
N THR A 581 -17.20 53.99 -11.69
CA THR A 581 -16.67 52.97 -12.60
C THR A 581 -15.18 53.21 -12.79
N LEU A 582 -14.35 52.24 -12.43
CA LEU A 582 -12.90 52.31 -12.50
C LEU A 582 -12.40 51.30 -13.55
N PRO A 583 -11.49 51.69 -14.47
CA PRO A 583 -10.87 50.75 -15.38
C PRO A 583 -9.89 49.87 -14.60
N LEU A 584 -10.04 48.55 -14.75
CA LEU A 584 -9.22 47.57 -14.04
C LEU A 584 -7.74 47.68 -14.40
N SER A 585 -7.45 48.08 -15.64
CA SER A 585 -6.09 48.29 -16.15
C SER A 585 -5.32 49.43 -15.51
N LEU A 586 -6.00 50.31 -14.76
CA LEU A 586 -5.35 51.38 -13.99
C LEU A 586 -5.29 51.07 -12.49
N VAL A 587 -5.85 49.95 -12.04
CA VAL A 587 -5.73 49.54 -10.64
C VAL A 587 -4.30 49.07 -10.41
N VAL A 588 -3.71 49.48 -9.29
CA VAL A 588 -2.32 49.16 -8.91
C VAL A 588 -2.28 48.33 -7.63
N ALA A 589 -3.27 48.48 -6.76
CA ALA A 589 -3.40 47.67 -5.53
C ALA A 589 -4.88 47.58 -5.11
N ILE A 590 -5.23 46.48 -4.46
CA ILE A 590 -6.55 46.26 -3.86
C ILE A 590 -6.34 45.73 -2.44
N GLU A 591 -6.85 46.46 -1.45
CA GLU A 591 -6.82 46.08 -0.04
C GLU A 591 -8.25 45.84 0.44
N SER A 592 -8.50 44.79 1.23
CA SER A 592 -9.78 44.65 1.92
C SER A 592 -9.84 45.61 3.09
N ASP A 593 -10.87 46.47 3.16
CA ASP A 593 -11.20 47.18 4.41
C ASP A 593 -11.88 46.13 5.33
N ALA A 594 -11.06 45.32 6.02
CA ALA A 594 -11.50 44.38 7.05
C ALA A 594 -11.69 45.08 8.40
#